data_AF-A0A9Q3YLI4-F1
#
_entry.id   AF-A0A9Q3YLI4-F1
#
_cell.length_a   1.000
_cell.length_b   1.000
_cell.length_c   1.000
_cell.angle_alpha   90.00
_cell.angle_beta   90.00
_cell.angle_gamma   90.00
#
_symmetry.space_group_name_H-M   'P 1'
#
loop_
_entity.id
_entity.type
_entity.pdbx_description
1 polymer ?
#
loop_
_entity_poly.entity_id
_entity_poly.type
_entity_poly.pdbx_seq_one_letter_code
_entity_poly.pdbx_strand_id
1 'polypeptide(L)'
;MTQAKDNLIWIDLEMTGLDPSHDRIIEIATIVTDAHLNVLAEGPVMAVRQSDALLDGMDEWNTRHHNNSGLVERVRRSDVDDAEAERRTLAFLEQYLAPGASPMCGNSICQDRRFLANYMPRLEAFFHYRNLDVSTLKELARRWKPGILDGFQKANKHLALDDIRESIAELAYYREHLIQL
;
A
#
# COMPACT_ATOMS: atom_id res chain seq x y z
N MET A 1 -5.04 -25.92 -10.47
CA MET A 1 -4.60 -24.98 -9.41
C MET A 1 -3.46 -24.08 -9.92
N THR A 2 -3.66 -23.45 -11.08
CA THR A 2 -2.73 -22.49 -11.71
C THR A 2 -2.89 -21.06 -11.18
N GLN A 3 -3.97 -20.80 -10.41
CA GLN A 3 -4.45 -19.48 -10.02
C GLN A 3 -3.51 -18.73 -9.06
N ALA A 4 -2.81 -19.44 -8.16
CA ALA A 4 -1.90 -18.82 -7.19
C ALA A 4 -0.71 -18.09 -7.83
N LYS A 5 -0.30 -18.46 -9.06
CA LYS A 5 0.85 -17.83 -9.74
C LYS A 5 0.57 -16.41 -10.21
N ASP A 6 -0.68 -16.10 -10.51
CA ASP A 6 -1.09 -14.82 -11.09
C ASP A 6 -1.84 -13.93 -10.08
N ASN A 7 -1.85 -14.32 -8.80
CA ASN A 7 -2.37 -13.47 -7.74
C ASN A 7 -1.53 -12.19 -7.62
N LEU A 8 -2.16 -11.11 -7.16
CA LEU A 8 -1.54 -9.81 -6.99
C LEU A 8 -1.51 -9.42 -5.52
N ILE A 9 -0.38 -8.88 -5.08
CA ILE A 9 -0.17 -8.35 -3.73
C ILE A 9 -0.30 -6.83 -3.79
N TRP A 10 -1.33 -6.34 -3.12
CA TRP A 10 -1.58 -4.93 -2.92
C TRP A 10 -1.13 -4.52 -1.53
N ILE A 11 -0.49 -3.36 -1.44
CA ILE A 11 0.08 -2.85 -0.19
C ILE A 11 0.01 -1.33 -0.21
N ASP A 12 -0.14 -0.76 0.97
CA ASP A 12 -0.07 0.67 1.22
C ASP A 12 0.55 0.87 2.61
N LEU A 13 1.37 1.90 2.73
CA LEU A 13 2.03 2.30 3.95
C LEU A 13 1.59 3.73 4.32
N GLU A 14 1.41 3.94 5.62
CA GLU A 14 1.45 5.30 6.16
C GLU A 14 2.82 5.55 6.77
N MET A 15 3.36 6.75 6.56
CA MET A 15 4.70 7.16 7.00
C MET A 15 4.66 8.48 7.75
N THR A 16 5.71 8.77 8.49
CA THR A 16 5.90 10.07 9.15
C THR A 16 6.26 11.21 8.20
N GLY A 17 6.61 10.86 6.96
CA GLY A 17 7.01 11.78 5.89
C GLY A 17 7.41 11.04 4.62
N LEU A 18 8.15 11.71 3.73
CA LEU A 18 8.44 11.24 2.37
C LEU A 18 9.90 10.82 2.14
N ASP A 19 10.79 11.01 3.10
CA ASP A 19 12.21 10.68 3.00
C ASP A 19 12.54 9.43 3.82
N PRO A 20 12.73 8.26 3.17
CA PRO A 20 13.07 7.02 3.86
C PRO A 20 14.37 7.07 4.67
N SER A 21 15.24 8.07 4.49
CA SER A 21 16.45 8.22 5.30
C SER A 21 16.21 8.87 6.67
N HIS A 22 15.06 9.53 6.86
CA HIS A 22 14.70 10.25 8.09
C HIS A 22 13.35 9.78 8.66
N ASP A 23 12.40 9.45 7.78
CA ASP A 23 11.03 9.08 8.11
C ASP A 23 10.86 7.58 8.32
N ARG A 24 9.78 7.20 9.01
CA ARG A 24 9.48 5.80 9.36
C ARG A 24 8.08 5.38 8.96
N ILE A 25 7.91 4.08 8.77
CA ILE A 25 6.62 3.42 8.58
C ILE A 25 5.85 3.48 9.92
N ILE A 26 4.59 3.89 9.85
CA ILE A 26 3.67 3.97 10.99
C ILE A 26 2.37 3.18 10.79
N GLU A 27 2.04 2.78 9.56
CA GLU A 27 1.01 1.77 9.28
C GLU A 27 1.41 0.91 8.08
N ILE A 28 0.98 -0.35 8.10
CA ILE A 28 1.05 -1.24 6.95
C ILE A 28 -0.25 -2.04 6.85
N ALA A 29 -0.77 -2.17 5.63
CA ALA A 29 -1.86 -3.08 5.29
C ALA A 29 -1.54 -3.81 3.98
N THR A 30 -2.12 -4.99 3.77
CA THR A 30 -1.99 -5.75 2.52
C THR A 30 -3.30 -6.39 2.11
N ILE A 31 -3.53 -6.54 0.81
CA ILE A 31 -4.64 -7.31 0.23
C ILE A 31 -4.09 -8.22 -0.86
N VAL A 32 -4.60 -9.44 -0.95
CA VAL A 32 -4.35 -10.34 -2.08
C VAL A 32 -5.58 -10.39 -2.98
N THR A 33 -5.38 -10.15 -4.27
CA THR A 33 -6.41 -10.36 -5.31
C THR A 33 -5.99 -11.48 -6.26
N ASP A 34 -6.94 -12.03 -7.00
CA ASP A 34 -6.62 -12.76 -8.23
C ASP A 34 -6.22 -11.78 -9.36
N ALA A 35 -5.85 -12.33 -10.51
CA ALA A 35 -5.51 -11.55 -11.72
C ALA A 35 -6.68 -10.69 -12.25
N HIS A 36 -7.91 -10.97 -11.83
CA HIS A 36 -9.11 -10.27 -12.23
C HIS A 36 -9.58 -9.25 -11.20
N LEU A 37 -8.74 -8.92 -10.22
CA LEU A 37 -9.00 -7.94 -9.15
C LEU A 37 -10.07 -8.37 -8.16
N ASN A 38 -10.43 -9.67 -8.13
CA ASN A 38 -11.29 -10.19 -7.09
C ASN A 38 -10.48 -10.36 -5.81
N VAL A 39 -10.94 -9.76 -4.71
CA VAL A 39 -10.29 -9.89 -3.40
C VAL A 39 -10.37 -11.33 -2.92
N LEU A 40 -9.21 -11.94 -2.67
CA LEU A 40 -9.09 -13.29 -2.12
C LEU A 40 -8.96 -13.25 -0.60
N ALA A 41 -8.20 -12.29 -0.08
CA ALA A 41 -8.01 -12.11 1.35
C ALA A 41 -7.44 -10.73 1.70
N GLU A 42 -7.77 -10.27 2.90
CA GLU A 42 -7.17 -9.09 3.51
C GLU A 42 -6.17 -9.53 4.58
N GLY A 43 -4.98 -8.93 4.55
CA GLY A 43 -3.92 -9.18 5.52
C GLY A 43 -4.12 -8.43 6.82
N PRO A 44 -3.20 -8.59 7.78
CA PRO A 44 -3.23 -7.82 9.02
C PRO A 44 -3.03 -6.32 8.74
N VAL A 45 -3.82 -5.48 9.42
CA VAL A 45 -3.60 -4.03 9.46
C VAL A 45 -2.88 -3.70 10.75
N MET A 46 -1.68 -3.14 10.65
CA MET A 46 -0.79 -2.97 11.79
C MET A 46 -0.31 -1.52 11.86
N ALA A 47 -0.60 -0.85 12.98
CA ALA A 47 0.10 0.37 13.34
C ALA A 47 1.49 -0.02 13.83
N VAL A 48 2.53 0.60 13.29
CA VAL A 48 3.92 0.26 13.55
C VAL A 48 4.49 1.24 14.57
N ARG A 49 4.91 0.72 15.73
CA ARG A 49 5.35 1.50 16.88
C ARG A 49 6.57 2.35 16.52
N GLN A 50 6.45 3.65 16.73
CA GLN A 50 7.55 4.63 16.68
C GLN A 50 7.63 5.42 17.98
N SER A 51 8.75 6.10 18.22
CA SER A 51 8.93 6.92 19.41
C SER A 51 8.12 8.22 19.34
N ASP A 52 7.74 8.75 20.49
CA ASP A 52 7.05 10.04 20.59
C ASP A 52 7.84 11.17 19.92
N ALA A 53 9.17 11.18 20.09
CA ALA A 53 10.03 12.18 19.46
C ALA A 53 9.95 12.16 17.92
N LEU A 54 9.69 11.00 17.31
CA LEU A 54 9.55 10.87 15.87
C LEU A 54 8.17 11.33 15.41
N LEU A 55 7.12 10.95 16.15
CA LEU A 55 5.74 11.40 15.89
C LEU A 55 5.59 12.91 16.07
N ASP A 56 6.20 13.48 17.10
CA ASP A 56 6.18 14.92 17.37
C ASP A 56 7.04 15.72 16.38
N GLY A 57 7.92 15.03 15.62
CA GLY A 57 8.78 15.61 14.59
C GLY A 57 8.17 15.62 13.18
N MET A 58 6.96 15.11 13.00
CA MET A 58 6.25 15.14 11.72
C MET A 58 5.94 16.57 11.27
N ASP A 59 5.85 16.80 9.96
CA ASP A 59 5.39 18.09 9.43
C ASP A 59 3.90 18.37 9.77
N GLU A 60 3.43 19.58 9.48
CA GLU A 60 2.05 19.99 9.79
C GLU A 60 1.01 19.10 9.09
N TRP A 61 1.30 18.68 7.86
CA TRP A 61 0.38 17.87 7.07
C TRP A 61 0.23 16.48 7.67
N ASN A 62 1.33 15.77 7.92
CA ASN A 62 1.35 14.44 8.52
C ASN A 62 0.77 14.46 9.94
N THR A 63 1.17 15.45 10.74
CA THR A 63 0.63 15.63 12.10
C THR A 63 -0.89 15.76 12.06
N ARG A 64 -1.44 16.63 11.20
CA ARG A 64 -2.89 16.83 11.13
C ARG A 64 -3.61 15.57 10.65
N HIS A 65 -3.16 14.94 9.57
CA HIS A 65 -3.88 13.82 8.96
C HIS A 65 -3.85 12.57 9.85
N HIS A 66 -2.67 12.20 10.37
CA HIS A 66 -2.50 10.99 11.19
C HIS A 66 -3.15 11.11 12.58
N ASN A 67 -3.31 12.33 13.10
CA ASN A 67 -4.12 12.55 14.31
C ASN A 67 -5.62 12.45 14.02
N ASN A 68 -6.10 13.03 12.91
CA ASN A 68 -7.51 13.01 12.56
C ASN A 68 -8.02 11.59 12.23
N SER A 69 -7.16 10.73 11.64
CA SER A 69 -7.48 9.32 11.41
C SER A 69 -7.39 8.46 12.68
N GLY A 70 -6.82 9.00 13.76
CA GLY A 70 -6.54 8.27 15.01
C GLY A 70 -5.32 7.34 14.92
N LEU A 71 -4.54 7.41 13.83
CA LEU A 71 -3.37 6.57 13.61
C LEU A 71 -2.27 6.84 14.64
N VAL A 72 -2.00 8.11 14.99
CA VAL A 72 -0.98 8.47 15.99
C VAL A 72 -1.23 7.75 17.33
N GLU A 73 -2.47 7.73 17.80
CA GLU A 73 -2.83 7.03 19.04
C GLU A 73 -2.66 5.51 18.92
N ARG A 74 -2.98 4.93 17.75
CA ARG A 74 -2.75 3.50 17.49
C ARG A 74 -1.25 3.17 17.48
N VAL A 75 -0.42 4.04 16.91
CA VAL A 75 1.05 3.88 16.90
C VAL A 75 1.61 3.91 18.32
N ARG A 76 1.20 4.89 19.14
CA ARG A 76 1.66 5.00 20.55
C ARG A 76 1.27 3.79 21.40
N ARG A 77 0.13 3.17 21.11
CA ARG A 77 -0.38 1.98 21.82
C ARG A 77 0.13 0.65 21.24
N SER A 78 0.72 0.67 20.06
CA SER A 78 1.17 -0.53 19.37
C SER A 78 2.38 -1.14 20.07
N ASP A 79 2.41 -2.47 20.15
CA ASP A 79 3.56 -3.27 20.55
C ASP A 79 4.30 -3.87 19.34
N VAL A 80 3.81 -3.60 18.12
CA VAL A 80 4.36 -4.12 16.85
C VAL A 80 5.45 -3.17 16.35
N ASP A 81 6.69 -3.66 16.25
CA ASP A 81 7.78 -2.94 15.57
C ASP A 81 7.90 -3.36 14.09
N ASP A 82 8.84 -2.74 13.36
CA ASP A 82 9.07 -2.99 11.94
C ASP A 82 9.29 -4.49 11.64
N ALA A 83 10.06 -5.19 12.48
CA ALA A 83 10.41 -6.59 12.27
C ALA A 83 9.21 -7.52 12.49
N GLU A 84 8.39 -7.26 13.51
CA GLU A 84 7.17 -8.03 13.76
C GLU A 84 6.10 -7.76 12.70
N ALA A 85 5.96 -6.50 12.25
CA ALA A 85 5.09 -6.15 11.12
C ALA A 85 5.53 -6.87 9.84
N GLU A 86 6.83 -6.82 9.51
CA GLU A 86 7.41 -7.54 8.37
C GLU A 86 7.10 -9.04 8.43
N ARG A 87 7.35 -9.66 9.59
CA ARG A 87 7.15 -11.10 9.80
C ARG A 87 5.69 -11.50 9.63
N ARG A 88 4.76 -10.75 10.20
CA ARG A 88 3.31 -11.03 10.12
C ARG A 88 2.79 -10.85 8.70
N THR A 89 3.23 -9.81 8.01
CA THR A 89 2.88 -9.58 6.59
C THR A 89 3.40 -10.72 5.72
N LEU A 90 4.67 -11.11 5.85
CA LEU A 90 5.23 -12.25 5.10
C LEU A 90 4.45 -13.56 5.37
N ALA A 91 4.18 -13.87 6.64
CA ALA A 91 3.44 -15.08 7.01
C ALA A 91 2.01 -15.13 6.42
N PHE A 92 1.39 -13.97 6.22
CA PHE A 92 0.13 -13.87 5.49
C PHE A 92 0.33 -14.14 3.98
N LEU A 93 1.27 -13.44 3.35
CA LEU A 93 1.50 -13.52 1.89
C LEU A 93 1.94 -14.92 1.42
N GLU A 94 2.76 -15.61 2.20
CA GLU A 94 3.25 -16.98 1.93
C GLU A 94 2.13 -18.01 1.81
N GLN A 95 0.93 -17.73 2.32
CA GLN A 95 -0.24 -18.62 2.18
C GLN A 95 -0.86 -18.55 0.79
N TYR A 96 -0.62 -17.47 0.04
CA TYR A 96 -1.29 -17.19 -1.24
C TYR A 96 -0.36 -17.27 -2.44
N LEU A 97 0.93 -16.96 -2.26
CA LEU A 97 1.89 -16.77 -3.34
C LEU A 97 3.29 -17.27 -2.95
N ALA A 98 4.06 -17.68 -3.95
CA ALA A 98 5.50 -17.89 -3.80
C ALA A 98 6.26 -16.55 -3.91
N PRO A 99 7.44 -16.40 -3.27
CA PRO A 99 8.30 -15.24 -3.45
C PRO A 99 8.61 -14.96 -4.92
N GLY A 100 8.61 -13.69 -5.31
CA GLY A 100 8.92 -13.22 -6.66
C GLY A 100 7.79 -13.42 -7.69
N ALA A 101 6.62 -13.92 -7.29
CA ALA A 101 5.50 -14.14 -8.21
C ALA A 101 4.74 -12.84 -8.57
N SER A 102 4.40 -12.02 -7.57
CA SER A 102 3.61 -10.80 -7.78
C SER A 102 4.50 -9.55 -7.87
N PRO A 103 4.22 -8.59 -8.76
CA PRO A 103 4.73 -7.21 -8.61
C PRO A 103 4.16 -6.58 -7.33
N MET A 104 4.73 -5.45 -6.90
CA MET A 104 4.15 -4.63 -5.83
C MET A 104 3.04 -3.74 -6.43
N CYS A 105 1.80 -3.89 -5.95
CA CYS A 105 0.63 -3.19 -6.49
C CYS A 105 0.13 -2.08 -5.55
N GLY A 106 -0.24 -0.93 -6.13
CA GLY A 106 -0.82 0.21 -5.39
C GLY A 106 -0.77 1.51 -6.19
N ASN A 107 -0.99 2.64 -5.53
CA ASN A 107 -0.85 3.97 -6.13
C ASN A 107 0.47 4.63 -5.70
N SER A 108 1.22 5.18 -6.64
CA SER A 108 2.53 5.80 -6.36
C SER A 108 3.49 4.84 -5.63
N ILE A 109 3.30 3.53 -5.85
CA ILE A 109 3.79 2.41 -5.03
C ILE A 109 5.32 2.35 -4.93
N CYS A 110 6.03 3.05 -5.82
CA CYS A 110 7.48 3.22 -5.71
C CYS A 110 7.88 3.89 -4.40
N GLN A 111 7.06 4.81 -3.89
CA GLN A 111 7.32 5.50 -2.62
C GLN A 111 7.33 4.51 -1.46
N ASP A 112 6.30 3.68 -1.33
CA ASP A 112 6.20 2.61 -0.35
C ASP A 112 7.36 1.62 -0.48
N ARG A 113 7.70 1.25 -1.72
CA ARG A 113 8.80 0.33 -2.00
C ARG A 113 10.14 0.86 -1.48
N ARG A 114 10.38 2.18 -1.55
CA ARG A 114 11.57 2.79 -0.97
C ARG A 114 11.62 2.64 0.56
N PHE A 115 10.49 2.72 1.26
CA PHE A 115 10.43 2.48 2.69
C PHE A 115 10.65 1.00 3.03
N LEU A 116 10.02 0.09 2.30
CA LEU A 116 10.25 -1.35 2.49
C LEU A 116 11.72 -1.73 2.28
N ALA A 117 12.37 -1.21 1.24
CA ALA A 117 13.78 -1.50 0.97
C ALA A 117 14.72 -1.10 2.13
N ASN A 118 14.34 -0.10 2.94
CA ASN A 118 15.14 0.35 4.09
C ASN A 118 14.74 -0.36 5.40
N TYR A 119 13.44 -0.55 5.63
CA TYR A 119 12.92 -0.94 6.94
C TYR A 119 12.34 -2.36 7.00
N MET A 120 11.93 -2.92 5.87
CA MET A 120 11.37 -4.26 5.73
C MET A 120 11.93 -4.98 4.49
N PRO A 121 13.27 -5.19 4.42
CA PRO A 121 13.94 -5.65 3.20
C PRO A 121 13.58 -7.10 2.81
N ARG A 122 13.17 -7.95 3.77
CA ARG A 122 12.73 -9.31 3.46
C ARG A 122 11.35 -9.30 2.81
N LEU A 123 10.47 -8.39 3.25
CA LEU A 123 9.19 -8.16 2.60
C LEU A 123 9.38 -7.55 1.22
N GLU A 124 10.25 -6.56 1.04
CA GLU A 124 10.57 -6.00 -0.29
C GLU A 124 11.05 -7.10 -1.26
N ALA A 125 11.97 -7.96 -0.81
CA ALA A 125 12.50 -9.06 -1.61
C ALA A 125 11.49 -10.18 -1.92
N PHE A 126 10.35 -10.21 -1.21
CA PHE A 126 9.27 -11.14 -1.51
C PHE A 126 8.53 -10.78 -2.80
N PHE A 127 8.49 -9.50 -3.17
CA PHE A 127 7.88 -9.05 -4.41
C PHE A 127 8.79 -9.31 -5.61
N HIS A 128 8.17 -9.42 -6.79
CA HIS A 128 8.88 -9.28 -8.06
C HIS A 128 9.46 -7.85 -8.18
N TYR A 129 10.53 -7.67 -8.96
CA TYR A 129 11.19 -6.37 -9.14
C TYR A 129 10.31 -5.29 -9.81
N ARG A 130 9.16 -5.68 -10.38
CA ARG A 130 8.24 -4.77 -11.06
C ARG A 130 7.24 -4.16 -10.08
N ASN A 131 6.77 -2.98 -10.45
CA ASN A 131 5.63 -2.34 -9.82
C ASN A 131 4.43 -2.39 -10.78
N LEU A 132 3.24 -2.59 -10.21
CA LEU A 132 1.97 -2.32 -10.88
C LEU A 132 1.41 -1.06 -10.23
N ASP A 133 1.75 0.08 -10.81
CA ASP A 133 1.40 1.39 -10.24
C ASP A 133 0.17 1.97 -10.95
N VAL A 134 -0.95 1.99 -10.23
CA VAL A 134 -2.25 2.49 -10.73
C VAL A 134 -2.18 3.97 -11.09
N SER A 135 -1.31 4.74 -10.43
CA SER A 135 -1.11 6.17 -10.74
C SER A 135 -0.55 6.37 -12.16
N THR A 136 0.13 5.36 -12.73
CA THR A 136 0.56 5.37 -14.13
C THR A 136 -0.66 5.52 -15.05
N LEU A 137 -1.71 4.72 -14.84
CA LEU A 137 -2.93 4.79 -15.64
C LEU A 137 -3.68 6.10 -15.42
N LYS A 138 -3.71 6.61 -14.20
CA LYS A 138 -4.28 7.93 -13.90
C LYS A 138 -3.58 9.05 -14.68
N GLU A 139 -2.26 9.02 -14.74
CA GLU A 139 -1.48 10.02 -15.48
C GLU A 139 -1.64 9.89 -17.00
N LEU A 140 -1.81 8.66 -17.52
CA LEU A 140 -2.14 8.43 -18.92
C LEU A 140 -3.57 8.89 -19.26
N ALA A 141 -4.55 8.55 -18.42
CA ALA A 141 -5.94 9.01 -18.55
C ALA A 141 -6.01 10.54 -18.57
N ARG A 142 -5.30 11.22 -17.66
CA ARG A 142 -5.23 12.68 -17.61
C ARG A 142 -4.77 13.34 -18.91
N ARG A 143 -3.88 12.68 -19.66
CA ARG A 143 -3.31 13.23 -20.90
C ARG A 143 -4.05 12.78 -22.15
N TRP A 144 -4.53 11.53 -22.17
CA TRP A 144 -5.02 10.89 -23.39
C TRP A 144 -6.54 10.68 -23.39
N LYS A 145 -7.18 10.65 -22.22
CA LYS A 145 -8.63 10.48 -22.09
C LYS A 145 -9.19 11.21 -20.86
N PRO A 146 -9.00 12.54 -20.71
CA PRO A 146 -9.32 13.25 -19.48
C PRO A 146 -10.80 13.16 -19.06
N GLY A 147 -11.71 12.94 -20.01
CA GLY A 147 -13.15 12.82 -19.73
C GLY A 147 -13.55 11.62 -18.85
N ILE A 148 -12.65 10.69 -18.55
CA ILE A 148 -12.93 9.60 -17.58
C ILE A 148 -12.48 9.95 -16.17
N LEU A 149 -11.75 11.04 -15.92
CA LEU A 149 -11.20 11.31 -14.59
C LEU A 149 -12.28 11.60 -13.55
N ASP A 150 -13.37 12.26 -13.95
CA ASP A 150 -14.46 12.61 -13.03
C ASP A 150 -15.33 11.42 -12.63
N GLY A 151 -15.20 10.27 -13.32
CA GLY A 151 -15.97 9.07 -13.05
C GLY A 151 -15.45 8.22 -11.89
N PHE A 152 -14.27 8.53 -11.34
CA PHE A 152 -13.74 7.87 -10.15
C PHE A 152 -13.20 8.90 -9.16
N GLN A 153 -13.79 8.93 -7.95
CA GLN A 153 -13.37 9.81 -6.86
C GLN A 153 -12.96 8.98 -5.66
N LYS A 154 -11.75 9.23 -5.15
CA LYS A 154 -11.25 8.66 -3.90
C LYS A 154 -11.86 9.38 -2.71
N ALA A 155 -12.19 8.64 -1.65
CA ALA A 155 -12.59 9.22 -0.38
C ALA A 155 -11.38 9.76 0.40
N ASN A 156 -10.16 9.26 0.12
CA ASN A 156 -8.88 9.70 0.72
C ASN A 156 -8.94 9.70 2.26
N LYS A 157 -9.17 8.54 2.85
CA LYS A 157 -9.30 8.41 4.31
C LYS A 157 -7.96 8.39 5.04
N HIS A 158 -6.84 8.18 4.34
CA HIS A 158 -5.50 8.08 4.92
C HIS A 158 -5.43 6.99 5.99
N LEU A 159 -5.85 5.79 5.58
CA LEU A 159 -5.84 4.56 6.35
C LEU A 159 -5.47 3.45 5.38
N ALA A 160 -4.36 2.77 5.64
CA ALA A 160 -3.70 1.94 4.63
C ALA A 160 -4.63 0.91 3.96
N LEU A 161 -5.49 0.22 4.73
CA LEU A 161 -6.40 -0.78 4.15
C LEU A 161 -7.48 -0.16 3.24
N ASP A 162 -8.01 1.00 3.61
CA ASP A 162 -9.03 1.67 2.80
C ASP A 162 -8.40 2.24 1.52
N ASP A 163 -7.19 2.80 1.59
CA ASP A 163 -6.46 3.29 0.42
C ASP A 163 -6.08 2.17 -0.56
N ILE A 164 -5.78 0.96 -0.08
CA ILE A 164 -5.61 -0.23 -0.93
C ILE A 164 -6.92 -0.58 -1.65
N ARG A 165 -8.05 -0.63 -0.94
CA ARG A 165 -9.36 -0.94 -1.54
C ARG A 165 -9.72 0.08 -2.61
N GLU A 166 -9.43 1.36 -2.37
CA GLU A 166 -9.59 2.41 -3.37
C GLU A 166 -8.67 2.22 -4.57
N SER A 167 -7.43 1.78 -4.37
CA SER A 167 -6.47 1.50 -5.44
C SER A 167 -6.94 0.34 -6.34
N ILE A 168 -7.49 -0.73 -5.75
CA ILE A 168 -8.08 -1.86 -6.47
C ILE A 168 -9.29 -1.40 -7.29
N ALA A 169 -10.19 -0.62 -6.67
CA ALA A 169 -11.36 -0.07 -7.34
C ALA A 169 -10.99 0.89 -8.48
N GLU A 170 -9.94 1.71 -8.29
CA GLU A 170 -9.41 2.62 -9.32
C GLU A 170 -8.87 1.83 -10.51
N LEU A 171 -8.11 0.75 -10.28
CA LEU A 171 -7.63 -0.10 -11.37
C LEU A 171 -8.78 -0.81 -12.09
N ALA A 172 -9.80 -1.28 -11.36
CA ALA A 172 -10.99 -1.87 -11.96
C ALA A 172 -11.72 -0.86 -12.87
N TYR A 173 -11.84 0.39 -12.42
CA TYR A 173 -12.39 1.49 -13.21
C TYR A 173 -11.58 1.73 -14.50
N TYR A 174 -10.24 1.84 -14.42
CA TYR A 174 -9.42 2.00 -15.62
C TYR A 174 -9.45 0.78 -16.54
N ARG A 175 -9.60 -0.43 -15.99
CA ARG A 175 -9.77 -1.65 -16.80
C ARG A 175 -11.02 -1.58 -17.67
N GLU A 176 -12.11 -1.01 -17.18
CA GLU A 176 -13.36 -0.85 -17.93
C GLU A 176 -13.34 0.34 -18.90
N HIS A 177 -12.77 1.47 -18.47
CA HIS A 177 -12.93 2.73 -19.18
C HIS A 177 -11.71 3.21 -19.96
N LEU A 178 -10.52 2.66 -19.72
CA LEU A 178 -9.27 3.08 -20.37
C LEU A 178 -8.62 1.98 -21.23
N ILE A 179 -8.71 0.71 -20.80
CA ILE A 179 -8.06 -0.43 -21.47
C ILE A 179 -9.02 -1.07 -22.48
N GLN A 180 -8.52 -1.40 -23.67
CA GLN A 180 -9.23 -2.27 -24.63
C GLN A 180 -8.69 -3.69 -24.46
N LEU A 181 -9.54 -4.60 -23.97
CA LEU A 181 -9.22 -6.01 -23.71
C LEU A 181 -9.53 -6.92 -24.89
#